data_AF-B7RPD4-F1
#
_entry.id   AF-B7RPD4-F1
#
_cell.length_a   1.000
_cell.length_b   1.000
_cell.length_c   1.000
_cell.angle_alpha   90.00
_cell.angle_beta   90.00
_cell.angle_gamma   90.00
#
_symmetry.space_group_name_H-M   'P 1'
#
loop_
_entity.id
_entity.type
_entity.pdbx_description
1 polymer ?
#
loop_
_entity_poly.entity_id
_entity_poly.type
_entity_poly.pdbx_seq_one_letter_code
_entity_poly.pdbx_strand_id
1 'polypeptide(L)'
;MLGLLLLPALALFGAAGLFSDDNDDTDTTDQMQDDPEGVLNTATGTSGNDLLNGTGAMDDLNGLEGDDTINGFGNDDSLVGGAGSDSLSGGGGNNLVTGNDGDDTLNGGPQADTLDGGAGADVLTGFGDDDLLQGGDGPDLLRGGTGNDSLSGENGNDTLDGGAGNDSLEGNFGDDSLAGFGGEDTLVGGNGADTLDGGDGADTLFGNGLADTLFGGKGNDVLRGGTNNDLLNGGSGNDDIQGNFGADTLFGGRGFDTLSGGEGFDYLAGNDGNDALYGNDGNDGLNGGGGNDSLFGGTGNDTLSGLSGDDLLDGMGGNDLLNGNAGDDTLTGGGLDDILNGGAGDDVLDGGTQSDLLNGGGGNDNLFGHSGADTINAGPGNDTLSGGEGPDQLAGNKGDDIISGGAGNDAIFGGPGNDTMMGDDGNDFLLSGTGADQIDGGAGNDVIRAYDFNFGTDVTGASDTLADTVMGGDGNDTISANDGDTVTGGAGADVINAIGYDQVGTAPVIVTDFNLAEDGLYLQETQSSPATFAPGDGNFVIRPAANGTDSEIVVGGNVVVILQNTDAAALSADTSWLLNV
;
A
#
# COMPACT_ATOMS: atom_id res chain seq x y z
N MET A 1 20.51 -50.71 -46.53
CA MET A 1 21.17 -51.80 -45.77
C MET A 1 20.11 -52.34 -44.82
N LEU A 2 19.38 -53.44 -45.08
CA LEU A 2 19.81 -54.85 -45.19
C LEU A 2 20.74 -55.24 -44.02
N GLY A 3 20.47 -56.23 -43.16
CA GLY A 3 19.49 -57.32 -43.16
C GLY A 3 19.11 -57.75 -41.72
N LEU A 4 17.99 -58.40 -41.46
CA LEU A 4 17.48 -59.71 -41.93
C LEU A 4 18.15 -60.91 -41.21
N LEU A 5 17.38 -61.63 -40.37
CA LEU A 5 17.42 -63.07 -40.03
C LEU A 5 16.59 -63.25 -38.73
N LEU A 6 15.69 -64.21 -38.47
CA LEU A 6 14.90 -65.22 -39.21
C LEU A 6 14.15 -66.00 -38.10
N LEU A 7 12.81 -66.09 -38.14
CA LEU A 7 12.00 -67.18 -37.52
C LEU A 7 12.00 -68.38 -38.50
N PRO A 8 11.71 -69.67 -38.15
CA PRO A 8 10.61 -70.11 -37.27
C PRO A 8 10.73 -71.50 -36.56
N ALA A 9 9.64 -71.88 -35.88
CA ALA A 9 9.00 -73.21 -35.81
C ALA A 9 9.21 -74.15 -34.58
N LEU A 10 8.19 -74.11 -33.71
CA LEU A 10 7.24 -75.20 -33.37
C LEU A 10 7.73 -76.66 -33.26
N ALA A 11 7.58 -77.26 -32.07
CA ALA A 11 7.14 -78.66 -31.92
C ALA A 11 6.45 -78.89 -30.55
N LEU A 12 5.32 -79.59 -30.65
CA LEU A 12 4.33 -80.02 -29.66
C LEU A 12 4.74 -81.34 -28.98
N PHE A 13 4.42 -81.53 -27.69
CA PHE A 13 4.03 -82.75 -26.94
C PHE A 13 4.03 -82.32 -25.44
N GLY A 14 2.99 -82.42 -24.61
CA GLY A 14 1.89 -83.37 -24.52
C GLY A 14 2.14 -84.33 -23.35
N ALA A 15 1.70 -83.99 -22.13
CA ALA A 15 1.40 -84.96 -21.07
C ALA A 15 0.58 -84.31 -19.95
N ALA A 16 -0.60 -84.89 -19.69
CA ALA A 16 -1.37 -84.69 -18.48
C ALA A 16 -0.73 -85.45 -17.31
N GLY A 17 -0.72 -84.83 -16.12
CA GLY A 17 -0.52 -85.45 -14.81
C GLY A 17 -1.03 -84.44 -13.78
N LEU A 18 -2.21 -84.64 -13.22
CA LEU A 18 -2.45 -85.32 -11.93
C LEU A 18 -1.80 -84.56 -10.75
N PHE A 19 -2.68 -83.88 -10.01
CA PHE A 19 -2.59 -83.42 -8.62
C PHE A 19 -1.37 -83.88 -7.82
N SER A 20 -0.66 -82.89 -7.26
CA SER A 20 -0.15 -82.95 -5.90
C SER A 20 -0.37 -81.58 -5.28
N ASP A 21 -1.30 -81.53 -4.32
CA ASP A 21 -1.32 -80.60 -3.19
C ASP A 21 0.09 -80.60 -2.58
N ASP A 22 0.83 -79.50 -2.72
CA ASP A 22 2.06 -79.26 -1.98
C ASP A 22 1.85 -77.97 -1.20
N ASN A 23 1.71 -78.13 0.11
CA ASN A 23 1.34 -77.13 1.08
C ASN A 23 2.61 -76.72 1.87
N ASP A 24 3.68 -76.47 1.11
CA ASP A 24 5.02 -76.11 1.60
C ASP A 24 5.81 -75.44 0.45
N ASP A 25 5.28 -74.34 -0.09
CA ASP A 25 6.04 -73.45 -0.95
C ASP A 25 6.46 -72.23 -0.14
N THR A 26 7.76 -72.03 -0.01
CA THR A 26 8.36 -70.82 0.57
C THR A 26 8.66 -69.78 -0.53
N ASP A 27 8.04 -69.93 -1.71
CA ASP A 27 8.10 -69.06 -2.88
C ASP A 27 6.70 -69.01 -3.53
N THR A 28 5.77 -68.30 -2.88
CA THR A 28 4.35 -68.22 -3.21
C THR A 28 4.09 -67.27 -4.38
N THR A 29 4.31 -67.77 -5.60
CA THR A 29 3.67 -67.20 -6.79
C THR A 29 2.25 -67.77 -6.91
N ASP A 30 1.29 -67.29 -6.12
CA ASP A 30 -0.11 -67.68 -6.28
C ASP A 30 -0.75 -66.87 -7.40
N GLN A 31 -1.30 -67.55 -8.40
CA GLN A 31 -2.01 -66.94 -9.52
C GLN A 31 -3.44 -67.42 -9.45
N MET A 32 -4.38 -66.52 -9.16
CA MET A 32 -5.79 -66.88 -9.22
C MET A 32 -6.20 -67.27 -10.65
N GLN A 33 -7.07 -68.27 -10.76
CA GLN A 33 -7.72 -68.63 -12.03
C GLN A 33 -9.16 -68.12 -11.96
N ASP A 34 -9.61 -67.41 -13.00
CA ASP A 34 -10.99 -66.89 -13.14
C ASP A 34 -12.03 -67.91 -12.62
N ASP A 35 -12.82 -67.53 -11.61
CA ASP A 35 -14.05 -68.26 -11.27
C ASP A 35 -15.08 -68.02 -12.38
N PRO A 36 -15.44 -69.04 -13.18
CA PRO A 36 -16.42 -68.90 -14.24
C PRO A 36 -17.85 -68.56 -13.75
N GLU A 37 -18.12 -68.58 -12.43
CA GLU A 37 -19.42 -68.21 -11.85
C GLU A 37 -19.51 -66.77 -11.32
N GLY A 38 -18.43 -65.98 -11.38
CA GLY A 38 -18.41 -64.51 -11.30
C GLY A 38 -19.23 -63.90 -10.17
N VAL A 39 -18.62 -63.66 -9.01
CA VAL A 39 -19.09 -62.60 -8.09
C VAL A 39 -17.94 -61.92 -7.34
N LEU A 40 -16.93 -62.66 -6.87
CA LEU A 40 -15.78 -62.15 -6.10
C LEU A 40 -14.72 -63.25 -5.99
N ASN A 41 -13.46 -63.01 -6.37
CA ASN A 41 -12.37 -63.93 -6.04
C ASN A 41 -11.63 -63.44 -4.79
N THR A 42 -11.13 -64.37 -3.97
CA THR A 42 -10.48 -64.02 -2.70
C THR A 42 -9.13 -64.72 -2.59
N ALA A 43 -8.06 -64.01 -2.23
CA ALA A 43 -6.76 -64.60 -1.90
C ALA A 43 -6.17 -63.98 -0.62
N THR A 44 -5.37 -64.77 0.10
CA THR A 44 -4.71 -64.32 1.31
C THR A 44 -3.28 -64.86 1.32
N GLY A 45 -2.32 -63.97 1.58
CA GLY A 45 -0.92 -64.26 1.74
C GLY A 45 -0.60 -64.96 3.06
N THR A 46 0.67 -64.88 3.43
CA THR A 46 1.32 -65.62 4.50
C THR A 46 1.88 -64.66 5.55
N SER A 47 3.11 -64.84 6.01
CA SER A 47 3.75 -63.91 6.94
C SER A 47 5.12 -63.48 6.43
N GLY A 48 5.34 -63.60 5.14
CA GLY A 48 6.53 -63.17 4.45
C GLY A 48 6.12 -62.73 3.05
N ASN A 49 7.07 -62.19 2.31
CA ASN A 49 6.81 -61.52 1.05
C ASN A 49 6.07 -62.40 0.02
N ASP A 50 4.85 -62.02 -0.31
CA ASP A 50 3.93 -62.71 -1.20
C ASP A 50 3.73 -61.96 -2.52
N LEU A 51 3.45 -62.70 -3.60
CA LEU A 51 2.95 -62.13 -4.87
C LEU A 51 1.51 -62.60 -5.09
N LEU A 52 0.56 -61.68 -4.94
CA LEU A 52 -0.87 -61.92 -5.09
C LEU A 52 -1.36 -61.29 -6.40
N ASN A 53 -1.72 -62.13 -7.37
CA ASN A 53 -2.26 -61.67 -8.65
C ASN A 53 -3.76 -61.98 -8.77
N GLY A 54 -4.52 -60.92 -8.95
CA GLY A 54 -5.92 -60.87 -9.33
C GLY A 54 -6.20 -61.35 -10.76
N THR A 55 -7.38 -61.03 -11.24
CA THR A 55 -7.99 -61.50 -12.46
C THR A 55 -8.66 -60.35 -13.22
N GLY A 56 -9.49 -60.66 -14.22
CA GLY A 56 -10.31 -59.65 -14.89
C GLY A 56 -11.71 -59.54 -14.28
N ALA A 57 -11.87 -59.84 -13.00
CA ALA A 57 -13.11 -59.80 -12.22
C ALA A 57 -12.83 -59.14 -10.87
N MET A 58 -13.87 -58.78 -10.12
CA MET A 58 -13.73 -58.23 -8.76
C MET A 58 -12.99 -59.21 -7.84
N ASP A 59 -11.91 -58.74 -7.23
CA ASP A 59 -11.01 -59.49 -6.36
C ASP A 59 -10.90 -58.87 -4.94
N ASP A 60 -10.64 -59.70 -3.94
CA ASP A 60 -10.35 -59.33 -2.53
C ASP A 60 -9.05 -60.02 -2.10
N LEU A 61 -7.96 -59.26 -2.05
CA LEU A 61 -6.58 -59.75 -1.88
C LEU A 61 -5.98 -59.17 -0.60
N ASN A 62 -5.38 -60.01 0.24
CA ASN A 62 -4.80 -59.60 1.53
C ASN A 62 -3.39 -60.18 1.75
N GLY A 63 -2.36 -59.35 1.89
CA GLY A 63 -0.94 -59.75 2.03
C GLY A 63 -0.57 -60.29 3.42
N LEU A 64 -1.05 -59.64 4.48
CA LEU A 64 -0.82 -59.91 5.91
C LEU A 64 0.49 -59.37 6.50
N GLU A 65 1.58 -60.13 6.55
CA GLU A 65 2.89 -59.65 7.01
C GLU A 65 3.91 -59.95 5.92
N GLY A 66 4.93 -59.11 5.76
CA GLY A 66 5.93 -59.24 4.71
C GLY A 66 5.91 -58.03 3.79
N ASP A 67 6.91 -57.90 2.91
CA ASP A 67 6.87 -56.91 1.84
C ASP A 67 6.21 -57.55 0.61
N ASP A 68 4.93 -57.29 0.42
CA ASP A 68 4.06 -57.98 -0.53
C ASP A 68 3.92 -57.21 -1.84
N THR A 69 3.56 -57.93 -2.90
CA THR A 69 3.18 -57.33 -4.19
C THR A 69 1.80 -57.84 -4.58
N ILE A 70 0.83 -56.93 -4.70
CA ILE A 70 -0.57 -57.24 -4.93
C ILE A 70 -1.06 -56.52 -6.20
N ASN A 71 -1.65 -57.26 -7.15
CA ASN A 71 -2.17 -56.70 -8.40
C ASN A 71 -3.64 -57.12 -8.60
N GLY A 72 -4.60 -56.18 -8.61
CA GLY A 72 -6.03 -56.46 -8.88
C GLY A 72 -6.33 -56.68 -10.36
N PHE A 73 -5.71 -55.87 -11.21
CA PHE A 73 -5.87 -55.78 -12.68
C PHE A 73 -7.14 -55.13 -13.19
N GLY A 74 -8.35 -55.64 -12.96
CA GLY A 74 -9.53 -55.11 -13.63
C GLY A 74 -10.86 -55.38 -12.94
N ASN A 75 -11.79 -54.43 -13.08
CA ASN A 75 -12.99 -54.25 -12.26
C ASN A 75 -12.67 -53.78 -10.84
N ASP A 76 -13.71 -53.63 -10.04
CA ASP A 76 -13.61 -53.06 -8.70
C ASP A 76 -12.96 -54.07 -7.75
N ASP A 77 -11.72 -53.82 -7.32
CA ASP A 77 -10.93 -54.72 -6.47
C ASP A 77 -10.74 -54.13 -5.05
N SER A 78 -10.54 -55.00 -4.06
CA SER A 78 -10.21 -54.69 -2.67
C SER A 78 -8.84 -55.28 -2.33
N LEU A 79 -7.84 -54.44 -2.12
CA LEU A 79 -6.45 -54.85 -1.89
C LEU A 79 -5.99 -54.38 -0.50
N VAL A 80 -5.39 -55.27 0.28
CA VAL A 80 -4.85 -54.97 1.61
C VAL A 80 -3.42 -55.49 1.70
N GLY A 81 -2.44 -54.62 1.97
CA GLY A 81 -1.03 -54.96 2.13
C GLY A 81 -0.81 -55.70 3.45
N GLY A 82 -0.86 -54.97 4.54
CA GLY A 82 -0.72 -55.50 5.89
C GLY A 82 0.48 -54.87 6.60
N ALA A 83 1.39 -55.68 7.12
CA ALA A 83 2.58 -55.19 7.80
C ALA A 83 3.83 -55.45 6.96
N GLY A 84 4.56 -54.42 6.59
CA GLY A 84 5.73 -54.47 5.72
C GLY A 84 5.66 -53.39 4.66
N SER A 85 6.64 -53.32 3.77
CA SER A 85 6.63 -52.34 2.68
C SER A 85 6.03 -52.94 1.42
N ASP A 86 4.75 -52.69 1.19
CA ASP A 86 3.95 -53.36 0.18
C ASP A 86 3.85 -52.56 -1.13
N SER A 87 3.64 -53.27 -2.23
CA SER A 87 3.36 -52.68 -3.54
C SER A 87 2.02 -53.16 -4.07
N LEU A 88 1.03 -52.26 -4.10
CA LEU A 88 -0.35 -52.56 -4.47
C LEU A 88 -0.75 -51.81 -5.74
N SER A 89 -1.37 -52.51 -6.69
CA SER A 89 -1.91 -51.94 -7.92
C SER A 89 -3.34 -52.43 -8.14
N GLY A 90 -4.32 -51.51 -8.05
CA GLY A 90 -5.73 -51.76 -8.33
C GLY A 90 -5.94 -52.18 -9.78
N GLY A 91 -5.54 -51.33 -10.73
CA GLY A 91 -5.53 -51.67 -12.15
C GLY A 91 -6.60 -50.90 -12.92
N GLY A 92 -7.83 -51.36 -12.97
CA GLY A 92 -8.93 -50.58 -13.53
C GLY A 92 -10.25 -51.05 -12.96
N GLY A 93 -11.30 -50.24 -13.03
CA GLY A 93 -12.44 -50.34 -12.11
C GLY A 93 -12.20 -49.47 -10.89
N ASN A 94 -13.20 -49.35 -10.02
CA ASN A 94 -13.14 -48.49 -8.84
C ASN A 94 -12.63 -49.31 -7.65
N ASN A 95 -11.40 -49.06 -7.23
CA ASN A 95 -10.64 -49.94 -6.36
C ASN A 95 -10.56 -49.37 -4.94
N LEU A 96 -10.51 -50.26 -3.95
CA LEU A 96 -10.17 -49.94 -2.56
C LEU A 96 -8.80 -50.55 -2.25
N VAL A 97 -7.81 -49.72 -1.98
CA VAL A 97 -6.43 -50.15 -1.79
C VAL A 97 -5.93 -49.63 -0.44
N THR A 98 -5.49 -50.52 0.45
CA THR A 98 -5.02 -50.17 1.80
C THR A 98 -3.64 -50.76 2.08
N GLY A 99 -2.67 -49.95 2.47
CA GLY A 99 -1.31 -50.35 2.86
C GLY A 99 -1.26 -50.94 4.28
N ASN A 100 -1.67 -50.16 5.27
CA ASN A 100 -1.53 -50.37 6.72
C ASN A 100 -0.12 -50.04 7.25
N ASP A 101 0.61 -50.98 7.84
CA ASP A 101 1.87 -50.68 8.55
C ASP A 101 3.07 -50.85 7.61
N GLY A 102 3.88 -49.82 7.38
CA GLY A 102 5.13 -49.87 6.63
C GLY A 102 5.17 -48.84 5.51
N ASP A 103 6.31 -48.72 4.82
CA ASP A 103 6.45 -47.75 3.72
C ASP A 103 5.88 -48.38 2.43
N ASP A 104 4.65 -48.02 2.07
CA ASP A 104 3.87 -48.67 1.02
C ASP A 104 3.85 -47.88 -0.30
N THR A 105 3.58 -48.57 -1.41
CA THR A 105 3.36 -47.95 -2.73
C THR A 105 2.03 -48.43 -3.32
N LEU A 106 1.07 -47.52 -3.40
CA LEU A 106 -0.31 -47.78 -3.84
C LEU A 106 -0.59 -47.07 -5.17
N ASN A 107 -1.25 -47.80 -6.07
CA ASN A 107 -1.71 -47.29 -7.36
C ASN A 107 -3.17 -47.69 -7.57
N GLY A 108 -4.06 -46.70 -7.73
CA GLY A 108 -5.46 -46.91 -8.06
C GLY A 108 -5.62 -47.41 -9.49
N GLY A 109 -5.41 -46.51 -10.46
CA GLY A 109 -5.66 -46.81 -11.86
C GLY A 109 -6.46 -45.69 -12.53
N PRO A 110 -6.99 -45.91 -13.73
CA PRO A 110 -7.61 -44.85 -14.53
C PRO A 110 -9.07 -44.54 -14.15
N GLN A 111 -9.58 -45.03 -13.04
CA GLN A 111 -10.98 -44.90 -12.59
C GLN A 111 -11.00 -44.35 -11.17
N ALA A 112 -12.17 -43.94 -10.68
CA ALA A 112 -12.33 -43.41 -9.33
C ALA A 112 -12.01 -44.46 -8.24
N ASP A 113 -10.89 -44.28 -7.56
CA ASP A 113 -10.30 -45.19 -6.60
C ASP A 113 -10.26 -44.60 -5.17
N THR A 114 -10.07 -45.46 -4.17
CA THR A 114 -9.87 -45.09 -2.77
C THR A 114 -8.60 -45.75 -2.25
N LEU A 115 -7.62 -44.94 -1.86
CA LEU A 115 -6.30 -45.37 -1.41
C LEU A 115 -6.07 -44.88 0.03
N ASP A 116 -5.57 -45.76 0.89
CA ASP A 116 -5.22 -45.50 2.29
C ASP A 116 -3.83 -46.08 2.58
N GLY A 117 -2.84 -45.23 2.82
CA GLY A 117 -1.44 -45.61 3.07
C GLY A 117 -1.32 -46.31 4.41
N GLY A 118 -1.67 -45.62 5.49
CA GLY A 118 -1.71 -46.16 6.84
C GLY A 118 -0.62 -45.56 7.70
N ALA A 119 0.43 -46.29 8.02
CA ALA A 119 1.50 -45.84 8.89
C ALA A 119 2.85 -46.16 8.25
N GLY A 120 3.61 -45.15 7.86
CA GLY A 120 4.85 -45.30 7.12
C GLY A 120 5.15 -44.07 6.31
N ALA A 121 6.14 -44.14 5.44
CA ALA A 121 6.32 -43.14 4.40
C ALA A 121 5.77 -43.70 3.08
N ASP A 122 4.53 -43.34 2.76
CA ASP A 122 3.76 -43.98 1.70
C ASP A 122 3.80 -43.19 0.39
N VAL A 123 3.60 -43.90 -0.72
CA VAL A 123 3.45 -43.31 -2.06
C VAL A 123 2.13 -43.75 -2.67
N LEU A 124 1.19 -42.82 -2.77
CA LEU A 124 -0.15 -43.06 -3.33
C LEU A 124 -0.28 -42.35 -4.68
N THR A 125 -0.85 -43.02 -5.68
CA THR A 125 -1.17 -42.42 -6.98
C THR A 125 -2.55 -42.87 -7.47
N GLY A 126 -3.46 -41.92 -7.65
CA GLY A 126 -4.79 -42.12 -8.20
C GLY A 126 -4.76 -42.39 -9.70
N PHE A 127 -4.22 -41.43 -10.46
CA PHE A 127 -4.11 -41.30 -11.93
C PHE A 127 -5.27 -40.58 -12.61
N GLY A 128 -6.49 -41.10 -12.59
CA GLY A 128 -7.56 -40.57 -13.44
C GLY A 128 -8.97 -40.81 -12.91
N ASP A 129 -9.92 -39.96 -13.31
CA ASP A 129 -11.25 -39.82 -12.67
C ASP A 129 -11.09 -39.30 -11.22
N ASP A 130 -12.19 -39.18 -10.47
CA ASP A 130 -12.18 -38.53 -9.14
C ASP A 130 -11.75 -39.52 -8.04
N ASP A 131 -10.55 -39.35 -7.48
CA ASP A 131 -9.93 -40.25 -6.52
C ASP A 131 -9.99 -39.76 -5.06
N LEU A 132 -9.91 -40.68 -4.09
CA LEU A 132 -9.76 -40.39 -2.65
C LEU A 132 -8.47 -41.01 -2.13
N LEU A 133 -7.52 -40.19 -1.68
CA LEU A 133 -6.22 -40.61 -1.16
C LEU A 133 -6.02 -40.14 0.29
N GLN A 134 -5.59 -41.05 1.17
CA GLN A 134 -5.28 -40.77 2.56
C GLN A 134 -3.87 -41.32 2.86
N GLY A 135 -2.94 -40.46 3.30
CA GLY A 135 -1.56 -40.81 3.63
C GLY A 135 -1.48 -41.57 4.94
N GLY A 136 -1.76 -40.89 6.04
CA GLY A 136 -1.83 -41.46 7.38
C GLY A 136 -0.69 -40.98 8.30
N ASP A 137 -0.05 -41.90 9.02
CA ASP A 137 1.06 -41.59 9.92
C ASP A 137 2.40 -41.67 9.20
N GLY A 138 3.09 -40.55 8.99
CA GLY A 138 4.44 -40.46 8.47
C GLY A 138 4.52 -39.51 7.27
N PRO A 139 5.69 -39.33 6.64
CA PRO A 139 5.84 -38.39 5.54
C PRO A 139 5.44 -39.04 4.20
N ASP A 140 4.29 -38.65 3.67
CA ASP A 140 3.66 -39.29 2.53
C ASP A 140 3.76 -38.48 1.23
N LEU A 141 3.65 -39.18 0.08
CA LEU A 141 3.56 -38.59 -1.24
C LEU A 141 2.26 -39.03 -1.92
N LEU A 142 1.31 -38.11 -2.07
CA LEU A 142 0.01 -38.34 -2.69
C LEU A 142 -0.06 -37.62 -4.05
N ARG A 143 -0.59 -38.30 -5.07
CA ARG A 143 -0.82 -37.74 -6.41
C ARG A 143 -2.21 -38.12 -6.92
N GLY A 144 -3.09 -37.14 -7.10
CA GLY A 144 -4.44 -37.31 -7.66
C GLY A 144 -4.37 -37.67 -9.15
N GLY A 145 -3.92 -36.74 -9.98
CA GLY A 145 -3.70 -36.96 -11.40
C GLY A 145 -4.66 -36.15 -12.26
N THR A 146 -5.68 -36.77 -12.84
CA THR A 146 -6.71 -36.05 -13.58
C THR A 146 -8.07 -36.38 -13.01
N GLY A 147 -8.86 -35.40 -12.60
CA GLY A 147 -10.07 -35.69 -11.84
C GLY A 147 -10.36 -34.54 -10.91
N ASN A 148 -11.39 -34.67 -10.09
CA ASN A 148 -11.58 -33.80 -8.92
C ASN A 148 -11.26 -34.65 -7.71
N ASP A 149 -10.00 -34.63 -7.31
CA ASP A 149 -9.43 -35.56 -6.35
C ASP A 149 -9.51 -35.01 -4.93
N SER A 150 -9.58 -35.91 -3.95
CA SER A 150 -9.56 -35.57 -2.52
C SER A 150 -8.35 -36.23 -1.86
N LEU A 151 -7.38 -35.42 -1.44
CA LEU A 151 -6.11 -35.87 -0.86
C LEU A 151 -6.00 -35.39 0.59
N SER A 152 -5.61 -36.27 1.52
CA SER A 152 -5.34 -35.96 2.92
C SER A 152 -4.00 -36.54 3.37
N GLY A 153 -3.07 -35.70 3.82
CA GLY A 153 -1.76 -36.13 4.36
C GLY A 153 -1.89 -36.81 5.73
N GLU A 154 -2.56 -36.13 6.67
CA GLU A 154 -2.73 -36.52 8.07
C GLU A 154 -1.55 -36.16 8.99
N ASN A 155 -0.79 -37.12 9.51
CA ASN A 155 0.29 -36.84 10.47
C ASN A 155 1.63 -37.01 9.78
N GLY A 156 2.27 -35.94 9.35
CA GLY A 156 3.40 -36.13 8.48
C GLY A 156 4.10 -34.86 8.12
N ASN A 157 5.08 -34.97 7.24
CA ASN A 157 5.47 -33.80 6.46
C ASN A 157 5.22 -34.25 5.03
N ASP A 158 4.04 -33.94 4.54
CA ASP A 158 3.44 -34.61 3.39
C ASP A 158 3.63 -33.79 2.12
N THR A 159 3.60 -34.47 0.97
CA THR A 159 3.61 -33.84 -0.34
C THR A 159 2.38 -34.28 -1.11
N LEU A 160 1.47 -33.35 -1.38
CA LEU A 160 0.21 -33.58 -2.08
C LEU A 160 0.22 -32.85 -3.43
N ASP A 161 -0.15 -33.55 -4.49
CA ASP A 161 -0.25 -33.06 -5.87
C ASP A 161 -1.65 -33.43 -6.41
N GLY A 162 -2.51 -32.43 -6.57
CA GLY A 162 -3.87 -32.60 -7.10
C GLY A 162 -3.82 -32.96 -8.58
N GLY A 163 -3.24 -32.08 -9.39
CA GLY A 163 -2.90 -32.35 -10.77
C GLY A 163 -3.78 -31.56 -11.73
N ALA A 164 -4.84 -32.16 -12.26
CA ALA A 164 -5.72 -31.48 -13.20
C ALA A 164 -7.18 -31.75 -12.91
N GLY A 165 -7.96 -30.69 -12.76
CA GLY A 165 -9.34 -30.69 -12.33
C GLY A 165 -9.43 -30.00 -10.96
N ASN A 166 -10.62 -29.99 -10.36
CA ASN A 166 -10.87 -29.18 -9.17
C ASN A 166 -10.65 -30.02 -7.91
N ASP A 167 -9.47 -29.92 -7.32
CA ASP A 167 -8.99 -30.81 -6.28
C ASP A 167 -9.18 -30.24 -4.87
N SER A 168 -9.25 -31.12 -3.88
CA SER A 168 -9.31 -30.79 -2.45
C SER A 168 -8.14 -31.44 -1.72
N LEU A 169 -7.21 -30.64 -1.23
CA LEU A 169 -5.97 -31.09 -0.56
C LEU A 169 -5.95 -30.61 0.89
N GLU A 170 -5.70 -31.51 1.84
CA GLU A 170 -5.55 -31.20 3.27
C GLU A 170 -4.25 -31.81 3.83
N GLY A 171 -3.32 -30.97 4.29
CA GLY A 171 -2.05 -31.40 4.91
C GLY A 171 -2.28 -32.00 6.31
N ASN A 172 -3.02 -31.28 7.14
CA ASN A 172 -3.33 -31.56 8.55
C ASN A 172 -2.22 -31.23 9.56
N PHE A 173 -1.31 -32.14 9.86
CA PHE A 173 -0.29 -31.95 10.90
C PHE A 173 1.12 -32.15 10.35
N GLY A 174 1.98 -31.18 10.63
CA GLY A 174 3.39 -31.14 10.29
C GLY A 174 3.63 -30.19 9.13
N ASP A 175 4.86 -30.13 8.60
CA ASP A 175 5.21 -29.12 7.59
C ASP A 175 4.96 -29.68 6.18
N ASP A 176 3.85 -29.30 5.57
CA ASP A 176 3.31 -29.92 4.36
C ASP A 176 3.57 -29.10 3.08
N SER A 177 3.57 -29.77 1.93
CA SER A 177 3.70 -29.18 0.60
C SER A 177 2.53 -29.60 -0.29
N LEU A 178 1.64 -28.66 -0.61
CA LEU A 178 0.41 -28.90 -1.40
C LEU A 178 0.49 -28.15 -2.73
N ALA A 179 0.19 -28.82 -3.84
CA ALA A 179 0.09 -28.22 -5.17
C ALA A 179 -1.21 -28.63 -5.87
N GLY A 180 -2.08 -27.67 -6.22
CA GLY A 180 -3.32 -27.90 -6.97
C GLY A 180 -3.08 -28.08 -8.47
N PHE A 181 -2.16 -27.28 -9.02
CA PHE A 181 -1.76 -27.20 -10.43
C PHE A 181 -2.79 -26.60 -11.37
N GLY A 182 -3.92 -27.24 -11.65
CA GLY A 182 -4.80 -26.75 -12.69
C GLY A 182 -6.25 -27.14 -12.50
N GLY A 183 -7.10 -26.15 -12.27
CA GLY A 183 -8.49 -26.31 -11.88
C GLY A 183 -8.84 -25.25 -10.85
N GLU A 184 -10.06 -25.27 -10.32
CA GLU A 184 -10.41 -24.43 -9.17
C GLU A 184 -10.24 -25.28 -7.91
N ASP A 185 -9.08 -25.12 -7.25
CA ASP A 185 -8.62 -26.01 -6.19
C ASP A 185 -8.89 -25.44 -4.79
N THR A 186 -9.00 -26.33 -3.80
CA THR A 186 -9.05 -25.97 -2.38
C THR A 186 -7.91 -26.65 -1.63
N LEU A 187 -7.00 -25.84 -1.08
CA LEU A 187 -5.82 -26.32 -0.33
C LEU A 187 -5.88 -25.83 1.12
N VAL A 188 -5.65 -26.74 2.06
CA VAL A 188 -5.61 -26.45 3.50
C VAL A 188 -4.31 -27.04 4.06
N GLY A 189 -3.39 -26.19 4.53
CA GLY A 189 -2.14 -26.61 5.17
C GLY A 189 -2.41 -27.31 6.50
N GLY A 190 -2.87 -26.54 7.50
CA GLY A 190 -3.30 -27.09 8.78
C GLY A 190 -2.40 -26.62 9.91
N ASN A 191 -1.81 -27.54 10.68
CA ASN A 191 -0.85 -27.22 11.73
C ASN A 191 0.55 -27.49 11.20
N GLY A 192 1.31 -26.47 10.91
CA GLY A 192 2.61 -26.65 10.29
C GLY A 192 3.16 -25.33 9.84
N ALA A 193 4.40 -25.34 9.34
CA ALA A 193 4.84 -24.30 8.42
C ALA A 193 4.70 -24.85 7.00
N ASP A 194 3.58 -24.55 6.37
CA ASP A 194 3.11 -25.21 5.14
C ASP A 194 3.47 -24.40 3.90
N THR A 195 3.58 -25.07 2.75
CA THR A 195 3.72 -24.44 1.43
C THR A 195 2.59 -24.88 0.51
N LEU A 196 1.80 -23.93 0.03
CA LEU A 196 0.64 -24.16 -0.83
C LEU A 196 0.81 -23.41 -2.16
N ASP A 197 0.56 -24.09 -3.28
CA ASP A 197 0.56 -23.53 -4.64
C ASP A 197 -0.73 -23.92 -5.37
N GLY A 198 -1.62 -22.96 -5.62
CA GLY A 198 -2.90 -23.18 -6.31
C GLY A 198 -2.68 -23.54 -7.78
N GLY A 199 -1.99 -22.67 -8.52
CA GLY A 199 -1.59 -22.91 -9.89
C GLY A 199 -2.46 -22.16 -10.89
N ASP A 200 -3.19 -22.86 -11.76
CA ASP A 200 -4.06 -22.28 -12.78
C ASP A 200 -5.53 -22.49 -12.41
N GLY A 201 -6.26 -21.42 -12.10
CA GLY A 201 -7.69 -21.40 -11.86
C GLY A 201 -8.02 -20.49 -10.67
N ALA A 202 -9.27 -20.46 -10.24
CA ALA A 202 -9.66 -19.62 -9.10
C ALA A 202 -9.61 -20.45 -7.83
N ASP A 203 -8.49 -20.35 -7.13
CA ASP A 203 -8.12 -21.27 -6.05
C ASP A 203 -8.44 -20.67 -4.67
N THR A 204 -8.62 -21.55 -3.69
CA THR A 204 -8.80 -21.17 -2.28
C THR A 204 -7.76 -21.84 -1.40
N LEU A 205 -6.90 -21.05 -0.77
CA LEU A 205 -5.77 -21.52 0.04
C LEU A 205 -5.90 -21.03 1.49
N PHE A 206 -5.75 -21.96 2.43
CA PHE A 206 -5.70 -21.68 3.87
C PHE A 206 -4.42 -22.27 4.50
N GLY A 207 -3.52 -21.42 5.00
CA GLY A 207 -2.35 -21.87 5.76
C GLY A 207 -2.75 -22.37 7.15
N ASN A 208 -3.48 -21.53 7.88
CA ASN A 208 -3.92 -21.65 9.27
C ASN A 208 -2.80 -21.52 10.30
N GLY A 209 -1.86 -22.47 10.28
CA GLY A 209 -0.99 -22.83 11.38
C GLY A 209 0.13 -21.84 11.66
N LEU A 210 1.38 -22.29 11.55
CA LEU A 210 2.55 -21.60 12.05
C LEU A 210 2.98 -20.46 11.13
N ALA A 211 3.84 -20.69 10.15
CA ALA A 211 4.34 -19.62 9.28
C ALA A 211 4.34 -20.18 7.88
N ASP A 212 3.30 -19.83 7.14
CA ASP A 212 2.93 -20.50 5.90
C ASP A 212 3.35 -19.68 4.68
N THR A 213 3.51 -20.36 3.55
CA THR A 213 3.77 -19.74 2.26
C THR A 213 2.71 -20.15 1.25
N LEU A 214 1.93 -19.20 0.76
CA LEU A 214 0.80 -19.44 -0.15
C LEU A 214 1.03 -18.70 -1.47
N PHE A 215 0.86 -19.42 -2.58
CA PHE A 215 0.85 -18.89 -3.94
C PHE A 215 -0.49 -19.19 -4.62
N GLY A 216 -1.24 -18.17 -5.03
CA GLY A 216 -2.49 -18.34 -5.79
C GLY A 216 -2.20 -18.80 -7.21
N GLY A 217 -1.46 -17.98 -7.97
CA GLY A 217 -1.00 -18.31 -9.31
C GLY A 217 -1.75 -17.52 -10.38
N LYS A 218 -2.54 -18.20 -11.22
CA LYS A 218 -3.36 -17.57 -12.25
C LYS A 218 -4.84 -17.77 -11.95
N GLY A 219 -5.54 -16.70 -11.66
CA GLY A 219 -6.99 -16.68 -11.53
C GLY A 219 -7.39 -15.67 -10.49
N ASN A 220 -8.61 -15.77 -9.99
CA ASN A 220 -9.04 -14.87 -8.92
C ASN A 220 -9.04 -15.68 -7.63
N ASP A 221 -7.94 -15.58 -6.90
CA ASP A 221 -7.62 -16.49 -5.82
C ASP A 221 -8.01 -15.92 -4.46
N VAL A 222 -8.28 -16.81 -3.50
CA VAL A 222 -8.59 -16.47 -2.12
C VAL A 222 -7.52 -17.07 -1.22
N LEU A 223 -6.68 -16.23 -0.61
CA LEU A 223 -5.58 -16.68 0.25
C LEU A 223 -5.82 -16.21 1.69
N ARG A 224 -5.66 -17.11 2.65
CA ARG A 224 -5.76 -16.82 4.09
C ARG A 224 -4.55 -17.40 4.84
N GLY A 225 -3.73 -16.54 5.44
CA GLY A 225 -2.52 -16.89 6.18
C GLY A 225 -2.87 -17.66 7.45
N GLY A 226 -3.40 -16.94 8.45
CA GLY A 226 -3.92 -17.57 9.66
C GLY A 226 -3.29 -16.97 10.91
N THR A 227 -2.34 -17.67 11.51
CA THR A 227 -1.62 -17.15 12.69
C THR A 227 -0.13 -17.12 12.43
N ASN A 228 0.58 -16.22 13.15
CA ASN A 228 1.99 -15.93 12.96
C ASN A 228 2.31 -15.40 11.54
N ASN A 229 3.59 -15.41 11.16
CA ASN A 229 4.08 -14.58 10.08
C ASN A 229 4.05 -15.34 8.75
N ASP A 230 3.10 -14.98 7.90
CA ASP A 230 2.84 -15.67 6.64
C ASP A 230 3.36 -14.89 5.42
N LEU A 231 3.62 -15.61 4.33
CA LEU A 231 3.96 -15.06 3.02
C LEU A 231 2.89 -15.46 2.01
N LEU A 232 2.12 -14.48 1.52
CA LEU A 232 1.02 -14.71 0.57
C LEU A 232 1.29 -13.96 -0.74
N ASN A 233 1.06 -14.62 -1.88
CA ASN A 233 1.18 -14.03 -3.20
C ASN A 233 0.04 -14.48 -4.11
N GLY A 234 -0.85 -13.55 -4.49
CA GLY A 234 -1.99 -13.83 -5.36
C GLY A 234 -1.57 -14.20 -6.78
N GLY A 235 -0.70 -13.39 -7.37
CA GLY A 235 -0.10 -13.68 -8.67
C GLY A 235 -0.75 -12.90 -9.79
N SER A 236 -1.71 -13.48 -10.50
CA SER A 236 -2.40 -12.75 -11.57
C SER A 236 -3.89 -13.04 -11.61
N GLY A 237 -4.66 -11.99 -11.76
CA GLY A 237 -6.12 -11.96 -11.67
C GLY A 237 -6.50 -11.07 -10.51
N ASN A 238 -7.74 -11.15 -10.04
CA ASN A 238 -8.22 -10.27 -8.98
C ASN A 238 -8.31 -11.06 -7.69
N ASP A 239 -7.31 -10.90 -6.83
CA ASP A 239 -7.09 -11.76 -5.68
C ASP A 239 -7.62 -11.14 -4.37
N ASP A 240 -8.09 -11.98 -3.45
CA ASP A 240 -8.52 -11.61 -2.10
C ASP A 240 -7.58 -12.27 -1.07
N ILE A 241 -6.71 -11.47 -0.48
CA ILE A 241 -5.58 -11.94 0.33
C ILE A 241 -5.69 -11.38 1.76
N GLN A 242 -5.63 -12.26 2.77
CA GLN A 242 -5.69 -11.87 4.18
C GLN A 242 -4.59 -12.56 5.00
N GLY A 243 -3.74 -11.79 5.68
CA GLY A 243 -2.72 -12.29 6.61
C GLY A 243 -3.33 -12.85 7.90
N ASN A 244 -4.19 -12.04 8.54
CA ASN A 244 -4.85 -12.26 9.83
C ASN A 244 -3.98 -11.87 11.04
N PHE A 245 -3.34 -12.81 11.75
CA PHE A 245 -2.56 -12.48 12.94
C PHE A 245 -1.10 -12.73 12.67
N GLY A 246 -0.23 -11.74 12.74
CA GLY A 246 1.16 -11.97 12.37
C GLY A 246 1.90 -10.72 11.99
N ALA A 247 3.17 -10.87 11.63
CA ALA A 247 3.83 -9.87 10.82
C ALA A 247 3.94 -10.46 9.41
N ASP A 248 2.92 -10.20 8.61
CA ASP A 248 2.66 -10.88 7.34
C ASP A 248 3.24 -10.10 6.17
N THR A 249 3.50 -10.81 5.07
CA THR A 249 3.96 -10.22 3.81
C THR A 249 3.04 -10.65 2.68
N LEU A 250 2.31 -9.69 2.10
CA LEU A 250 1.26 -9.93 1.11
C LEU A 250 1.63 -9.25 -0.21
N PHE A 251 1.46 -9.98 -1.32
CA PHE A 251 1.62 -9.47 -2.68
C PHE A 251 0.36 -9.75 -3.50
N GLY A 252 -0.29 -8.72 -4.07
CA GLY A 252 -1.42 -8.88 -4.98
C GLY A 252 -0.97 -9.45 -6.31
N GLY A 253 -0.18 -8.66 -7.05
CA GLY A 253 0.50 -9.10 -8.26
C GLY A 253 -0.01 -8.35 -9.48
N ARG A 254 -0.80 -8.98 -10.33
CA ARG A 254 -1.42 -8.29 -11.47
C ARG A 254 -2.92 -8.41 -11.38
N GLY A 255 -3.62 -7.29 -11.32
CA GLY A 255 -5.06 -7.27 -11.51
C GLY A 255 -5.74 -6.18 -10.72
N PHE A 256 -6.77 -6.54 -9.96
CA PHE A 256 -7.45 -5.62 -9.06
C PHE A 256 -7.61 -6.37 -7.75
N ASP A 257 -6.63 -6.22 -6.88
CA ASP A 257 -6.43 -7.07 -5.73
C ASP A 257 -6.97 -6.40 -4.46
N THR A 258 -7.39 -7.21 -3.49
CA THR A 258 -7.77 -6.76 -2.15
C THR A 258 -6.88 -7.46 -1.14
N LEU A 259 -6.08 -6.68 -0.41
CA LEU A 259 -5.12 -7.17 0.59
C LEU A 259 -5.49 -6.64 1.97
N SER A 260 -5.46 -7.50 2.98
CA SER A 260 -5.65 -7.14 4.38
C SER A 260 -4.57 -7.77 5.26
N GLY A 261 -3.77 -6.96 5.94
CA GLY A 261 -2.73 -7.40 6.88
C GLY A 261 -3.36 -8.08 8.10
N GLY A 262 -4.02 -7.28 8.93
CA GLY A 262 -4.75 -7.76 10.10
C GLY A 262 -4.14 -7.22 11.39
N GLU A 263 -3.82 -8.10 12.34
CA GLU A 263 -3.11 -7.70 13.56
C GLU A 263 -1.61 -7.95 13.40
N GLY A 264 -0.79 -6.91 13.52
CA GLY A 264 0.64 -7.02 13.78
C GLY A 264 1.53 -6.00 13.08
N PHE A 265 2.52 -6.43 12.30
CA PHE A 265 3.40 -5.51 11.54
C PHE A 265 3.47 -6.06 10.14
N ASP A 266 2.61 -5.55 9.28
CA ASP A 266 2.38 -6.16 7.98
C ASP A 266 3.05 -5.36 6.87
N TYR A 267 3.42 -6.08 5.80
CA TYR A 267 3.86 -5.47 4.56
C TYR A 267 2.95 -5.91 3.43
N LEU A 268 2.27 -4.95 2.79
CA LEU A 268 1.33 -5.19 1.70
C LEU A 268 1.83 -4.49 0.44
N ALA A 269 1.85 -5.20 -0.68
CA ALA A 269 2.16 -4.65 -2.00
C ALA A 269 1.10 -5.06 -3.03
N GLY A 270 0.34 -4.10 -3.56
CA GLY A 270 -0.63 -4.32 -4.64
C GLY A 270 0.05 -4.75 -5.94
N ASN A 271 1.07 -3.99 -6.34
CA ASN A 271 1.83 -4.11 -7.59
C ASN A 271 1.07 -3.53 -8.79
N ASP A 272 0.79 -4.30 -9.85
CA ASP A 272 0.13 -3.75 -11.05
C ASP A 272 -1.39 -3.88 -10.89
N GLY A 273 -2.13 -2.77 -10.79
CA GLY A 273 -3.57 -2.86 -10.57
C GLY A 273 -4.18 -1.59 -10.02
N ASN A 274 -5.51 -1.58 -9.85
CA ASN A 274 -6.13 -0.61 -8.94
C ASN A 274 -6.54 -1.38 -7.69
N ASP A 275 -5.64 -1.42 -6.72
CA ASP A 275 -5.70 -2.34 -5.60
C ASP A 275 -6.26 -1.66 -4.35
N ALA A 276 -6.82 -2.47 -3.45
CA ALA A 276 -7.31 -2.03 -2.16
C ALA A 276 -6.48 -2.69 -1.04
N LEU A 277 -5.73 -1.90 -0.29
CA LEU A 277 -4.84 -2.37 0.77
C LEU A 277 -5.31 -1.86 2.13
N TYR A 278 -5.41 -2.76 3.10
CA TYR A 278 -5.80 -2.49 4.48
C TYR A 278 -4.73 -3.01 5.45
N GLY A 279 -4.00 -2.13 6.13
CA GLY A 279 -3.06 -2.51 7.20
C GLY A 279 -3.79 -3.11 8.39
N ASN A 280 -4.75 -2.35 8.91
CA ASN A 280 -5.55 -2.62 10.11
C ASN A 280 -4.81 -2.29 11.42
N ASP A 281 -4.57 -3.25 12.31
CA ASP A 281 -3.99 -2.99 13.61
C ASP A 281 -2.48 -3.26 13.56
N GLY A 282 -1.63 -2.23 13.58
CA GLY A 282 -0.22 -2.49 13.40
C GLY A 282 0.65 -1.27 13.24
N ASN A 283 1.84 -1.45 12.70
CA ASN A 283 2.62 -0.33 12.18
C ASN A 283 2.98 -0.75 10.76
N ASP A 284 2.09 -0.59 9.81
CA ASP A 284 2.12 -1.36 8.58
C ASP A 284 2.82 -0.61 7.44
N GLY A 285 3.37 -1.37 6.50
CA GLY A 285 3.98 -0.85 5.28
C GLY A 285 3.11 -1.18 4.07
N LEU A 286 2.47 -0.18 3.46
CA LEU A 286 1.59 -0.37 2.32
C LEU A 286 2.19 0.27 1.06
N ASN A 287 2.21 -0.50 -0.04
CA ASN A 287 2.68 -0.07 -1.35
C ASN A 287 1.61 -0.38 -2.40
N GLY A 288 1.02 0.66 -3.01
CA GLY A 288 0.02 0.53 -4.07
C GLY A 288 0.66 -0.10 -5.31
N GLY A 289 1.57 0.65 -5.93
CA GLY A 289 2.32 0.17 -7.08
C GLY A 289 1.99 0.96 -8.34
N GLY A 290 1.30 0.34 -9.28
CA GLY A 290 0.96 0.95 -10.54
C GLY A 290 -0.52 0.84 -10.84
N GLY A 291 -1.20 1.98 -10.90
CA GLY A 291 -2.62 2.13 -11.11
C GLY A 291 -3.20 3.01 -10.01
N ASN A 292 -4.52 3.12 -9.93
CA ASN A 292 -5.16 4.04 -8.98
C ASN A 292 -5.59 3.26 -7.74
N ASP A 293 -4.76 3.28 -6.71
CA ASP A 293 -4.86 2.42 -5.55
C ASP A 293 -5.61 3.09 -4.39
N SER A 294 -6.07 2.27 -3.43
CA SER A 294 -6.68 2.73 -2.18
C SER A 294 -5.98 2.06 -1.00
N LEU A 295 -5.25 2.84 -0.22
CA LEU A 295 -4.44 2.39 0.90
C LEU A 295 -5.00 2.95 2.21
N PHE A 296 -5.27 2.06 3.16
CA PHE A 296 -5.78 2.40 4.48
C PHE A 296 -4.82 1.83 5.54
N GLY A 297 -4.16 2.70 6.30
CA GLY A 297 -3.21 2.32 7.35
C GLY A 297 -3.92 1.60 8.50
N GLY A 298 -4.76 2.34 9.22
CA GLY A 298 -5.60 1.77 10.27
C GLY A 298 -5.23 2.34 11.64
N THR A 299 -4.73 1.50 12.54
CA THR A 299 -4.24 1.95 13.84
C THR A 299 -2.76 1.69 13.99
N GLY A 300 -2.05 2.65 14.57
CA GLY A 300 -0.61 2.60 14.81
C GLY A 300 0.14 3.40 13.75
N ASN A 301 1.47 3.30 13.70
CA ASN A 301 2.28 4.22 12.91
C ASN A 301 2.64 3.58 11.57
N ASP A 302 1.91 3.97 10.52
CA ASP A 302 1.93 3.33 9.23
C ASP A 302 2.80 4.09 8.22
N THR A 303 3.22 3.39 7.17
CA THR A 303 3.92 3.98 6.02
C THR A 303 3.21 3.56 4.74
N LEU A 304 2.59 4.53 4.06
CA LEU A 304 1.82 4.33 2.84
C LEU A 304 2.55 4.97 1.65
N SER A 305 2.55 4.28 0.51
CA SER A 305 3.10 4.78 -0.74
C SER A 305 2.22 4.36 -1.93
N GLY A 306 1.61 5.34 -2.62
CA GLY A 306 0.80 5.12 -3.83
C GLY A 306 1.66 4.70 -5.04
N LEU A 307 2.73 5.45 -5.28
CA LEU A 307 3.71 5.30 -6.36
C LEU A 307 3.27 5.89 -7.70
N SER A 308 2.43 5.23 -8.49
CA SER A 308 2.05 5.77 -9.79
C SER A 308 0.59 5.53 -10.10
N GLY A 309 -0.11 6.61 -10.43
CA GLY A 309 -1.56 6.62 -10.62
C GLY A 309 -2.18 7.66 -9.69
N ASP A 310 -3.49 7.82 -9.77
CA ASP A 310 -4.19 8.78 -8.90
C ASP A 310 -4.68 8.00 -7.66
N ASP A 311 -3.93 8.10 -6.57
CA ASP A 311 -4.06 7.22 -5.40
C ASP A 311 -4.85 7.87 -4.25
N LEU A 312 -5.53 7.02 -3.47
CA LEU A 312 -6.17 7.41 -2.21
C LEU A 312 -5.41 6.79 -1.03
N LEU A 313 -4.84 7.62 -0.17
CA LEU A 313 -4.11 7.21 1.03
C LEU A 313 -4.79 7.79 2.28
N ASP A 314 -5.10 6.93 3.26
CA ASP A 314 -5.69 7.32 4.55
C ASP A 314 -4.92 6.64 5.70
N GLY A 315 -4.18 7.42 6.49
CA GLY A 315 -3.44 6.92 7.67
C GLY A 315 -4.36 6.51 8.82
N MET A 316 -5.50 7.19 8.93
CA MET A 316 -6.49 7.07 10.01
C MET A 316 -5.97 7.46 11.40
N GLY A 317 -5.26 6.59 12.10
CA GLY A 317 -4.92 6.82 13.50
C GLY A 317 -3.52 6.35 13.82
N GLY A 318 -2.62 7.28 14.07
CA GLY A 318 -1.21 6.95 14.03
C GLY A 318 -0.37 8.19 13.88
N ASN A 319 0.95 8.05 14.02
CA ASN A 319 1.84 9.03 13.43
C ASN A 319 2.34 8.45 12.11
N ASP A 320 1.68 8.83 11.02
CA ASP A 320 1.77 8.16 9.74
C ASP A 320 2.67 8.89 8.75
N LEU A 321 3.21 8.14 7.80
CA LEU A 321 3.97 8.68 6.66
C LEU A 321 3.27 8.28 5.36
N LEU A 322 2.67 9.25 4.68
CA LEU A 322 1.97 9.07 3.41
C LEU A 322 2.77 9.69 2.26
N ASN A 323 2.95 8.94 1.18
CA ASN A 323 3.59 9.40 -0.05
C ASN A 323 2.72 9.07 -1.27
N GLY A 324 2.12 10.08 -1.91
CA GLY A 324 1.38 9.90 -3.17
C GLY A 324 2.32 9.48 -4.30
N ASN A 325 3.38 10.27 -4.48
CA ASN A 325 4.43 10.18 -5.50
C ASN A 325 4.03 10.79 -6.85
N ALA A 326 3.36 10.07 -7.74
CA ALA A 326 3.12 10.54 -9.10
C ALA A 326 1.70 10.25 -9.57
N GLY A 327 0.97 11.31 -9.90
CA GLY A 327 -0.45 11.28 -10.20
C GLY A 327 -1.17 12.33 -9.36
N ASP A 328 -2.47 12.48 -9.56
CA ASP A 328 -3.26 13.45 -8.80
C ASP A 328 -3.80 12.74 -7.52
N ASP A 329 -3.04 12.81 -6.42
CA ASP A 329 -3.25 11.97 -5.24
C ASP A 329 -4.14 12.64 -4.19
N THR A 330 -4.82 11.83 -3.38
CA THR A 330 -5.57 12.28 -2.19
C THR A 330 -5.02 11.61 -0.93
N LEU A 331 -4.46 12.40 -0.02
CA LEU A 331 -3.83 11.95 1.22
C LEU A 331 -4.60 12.50 2.43
N THR A 332 -4.90 11.66 3.40
CA THR A 332 -5.48 12.02 4.70
C THR A 332 -4.62 11.42 5.81
N GLY A 333 -4.04 12.26 6.67
CA GLY A 333 -3.27 11.81 7.84
C GLY A 333 -4.18 11.20 8.90
N GLY A 334 -5.16 11.99 9.32
CA GLY A 334 -6.21 11.55 10.23
C GLY A 334 -6.04 12.19 11.60
N GLY A 335 -5.33 11.54 12.52
CA GLY A 335 -5.03 12.20 13.78
C GLY A 335 -3.78 11.71 14.46
N LEU A 336 -3.25 12.60 15.32
CA LEU A 336 -1.86 12.63 15.79
C LEU A 336 -0.95 13.30 14.74
N ASP A 337 0.37 13.20 14.90
CA ASP A 337 1.29 14.03 14.10
C ASP A 337 1.73 13.25 12.85
N ASP A 338 1.27 13.69 11.67
CA ASP A 338 1.45 13.00 10.39
C ASP A 338 2.43 13.72 9.44
N ILE A 339 2.97 12.95 8.48
CA ILE A 339 3.78 13.48 7.37
C ILE A 339 3.15 13.07 6.04
N LEU A 340 2.68 14.05 5.27
CA LEU A 340 2.07 13.86 3.96
C LEU A 340 2.95 14.46 2.87
N ASN A 341 3.26 13.67 1.84
CA ASN A 341 3.96 14.11 0.64
C ASN A 341 3.12 13.78 -0.60
N GLY A 342 2.58 14.79 -1.28
CA GLY A 342 1.81 14.63 -2.52
C GLY A 342 2.70 14.10 -3.64
N GLY A 343 3.65 14.91 -4.08
CA GLY A 343 4.69 14.50 -5.01
C GLY A 343 4.60 15.26 -6.32
N ALA A 344 4.10 14.65 -7.38
CA ALA A 344 3.96 15.27 -8.69
C ALA A 344 2.56 15.00 -9.24
N GLY A 345 1.85 16.05 -9.61
CA GLY A 345 0.43 15.99 -9.95
C GLY A 345 -0.32 17.04 -9.14
N ASP A 346 -1.60 17.22 -9.40
CA ASP A 346 -2.43 18.17 -8.66
C ASP A 346 -3.03 17.45 -7.43
N ASP A 347 -2.40 17.60 -6.26
CA ASP A 347 -2.67 16.76 -5.08
C ASP A 347 -3.66 17.40 -4.09
N VAL A 348 -4.29 16.56 -3.25
CA VAL A 348 -5.11 16.98 -2.11
C VAL A 348 -4.57 16.36 -0.83
N LEU A 349 -4.11 17.18 0.11
CA LEU A 349 -3.54 16.76 1.40
C LEU A 349 -4.38 17.31 2.56
N ASP A 350 -4.81 16.43 3.45
CA ASP A 350 -5.55 16.73 4.67
C ASP A 350 -4.78 16.18 5.88
N GLY A 351 -4.19 17.04 6.71
CA GLY A 351 -3.44 16.66 7.91
C GLY A 351 -4.36 16.08 8.99
N GLY A 352 -5.36 16.86 9.38
CA GLY A 352 -6.46 16.42 10.22
C GLY A 352 -6.39 17.01 11.62
N THR A 353 -5.81 16.29 12.58
CA THR A 353 -5.72 16.80 13.96
C THR A 353 -4.33 16.60 14.52
N GLN A 354 -3.87 17.58 15.28
CA GLN A 354 -2.51 17.69 15.83
C GLN A 354 -1.55 18.30 14.82
N SER A 355 -0.24 18.16 15.02
CA SER A 355 0.75 18.96 14.28
C SER A 355 1.28 18.19 13.10
N ASP A 356 0.86 18.59 11.90
CA ASP A 356 1.14 17.85 10.68
C ASP A 356 2.20 18.55 9.79
N LEU A 357 2.90 17.76 8.99
CA LEU A 357 3.81 18.23 7.95
C LEU A 357 3.27 17.85 6.57
N LEU A 358 2.83 18.84 5.81
CA LEU A 358 2.29 18.66 4.46
C LEU A 358 3.25 19.23 3.42
N ASN A 359 3.65 18.40 2.46
CA ASN A 359 4.42 18.80 1.29
C ASN A 359 3.62 18.50 0.01
N GLY A 360 3.17 19.53 -0.70
CA GLY A 360 2.38 19.38 -1.94
C GLY A 360 3.23 18.75 -3.04
N GLY A 361 4.38 19.36 -3.32
CA GLY A 361 5.32 18.87 -4.31
C GLY A 361 5.25 19.73 -5.56
N GLY A 362 4.89 19.19 -6.71
CA GLY A 362 4.72 20.00 -7.91
C GLY A 362 3.39 19.71 -8.58
N GLY A 363 2.61 20.74 -8.83
CA GLY A 363 1.20 20.57 -9.13
C GLY A 363 0.46 21.88 -9.01
N ASN A 364 -0.86 21.82 -8.85
CA ASN A 364 -1.65 22.86 -8.21
C ASN A 364 -2.40 22.18 -7.07
N ASP A 365 -1.84 22.29 -5.88
CA ASP A 365 -2.18 21.43 -4.77
C ASP A 365 -3.19 22.09 -3.83
N ASN A 366 -3.99 21.29 -3.12
CA ASN A 366 -4.85 21.76 -2.04
C ASN A 366 -4.39 21.15 -0.71
N LEU A 367 -3.92 21.99 0.22
CA LEU A 367 -3.33 21.54 1.48
C LEU A 367 -4.11 22.12 2.67
N PHE A 368 -4.57 21.24 3.56
CA PHE A 368 -5.38 21.58 4.74
C PHE A 368 -4.74 21.03 6.02
N GLY A 369 -4.28 21.90 6.93
CA GLY A 369 -3.75 21.50 8.25
C GLY A 369 -4.85 21.16 9.28
N HIS A 370 -5.94 21.92 9.24
CA HIS A 370 -7.12 21.84 10.12
C HIS A 370 -6.89 22.25 11.56
N SER A 371 -6.37 21.40 12.45
CA SER A 371 -6.24 21.77 13.86
C SER A 371 -4.92 21.28 14.40
N GLY A 372 -4.09 22.16 14.92
CA GLY A 372 -2.70 21.75 14.99
C GLY A 372 -1.73 22.85 15.30
N ALA A 373 -0.51 22.64 14.85
CA ALA A 373 0.50 23.67 14.68
C ALA A 373 1.28 23.19 13.48
N ASP A 374 0.72 23.46 12.32
CA ASP A 374 1.00 22.72 11.10
C ASP A 374 2.12 23.38 10.33
N THR A 375 2.84 22.58 9.56
CA THR A 375 3.85 23.06 8.62
C THR A 375 3.46 22.63 7.22
N ILE A 376 3.07 23.60 6.40
CA ILE A 376 2.57 23.41 5.05
C ILE A 376 3.55 24.02 4.05
N ASN A 377 4.00 23.22 3.10
CA ASN A 377 4.92 23.61 2.04
C ASN A 377 4.36 23.13 0.70
N ALA A 378 3.76 24.04 -0.08
CA ALA A 378 3.05 23.64 -1.29
C ALA A 378 4.02 23.29 -2.43
N GLY A 379 4.91 24.20 -2.81
CA GLY A 379 5.99 23.92 -3.77
C GLY A 379 5.81 24.72 -5.07
N PRO A 380 6.33 24.28 -6.21
CA PRO A 380 5.98 24.89 -7.49
C PRO A 380 4.56 24.55 -7.91
N GLY A 381 3.73 25.57 -8.09
CA GLY A 381 2.32 25.39 -8.40
C GLY A 381 1.52 26.65 -8.19
N ASN A 382 0.26 26.67 -8.62
CA ASN A 382 -0.69 27.67 -8.13
C ASN A 382 -1.54 26.98 -7.06
N ASP A 383 -1.10 27.07 -5.82
CA ASP A 383 -1.56 26.20 -4.75
C ASP A 383 -2.62 26.88 -3.87
N THR A 384 -3.41 26.08 -3.15
CA THR A 384 -4.37 26.56 -2.14
C THR A 384 -4.04 25.94 -0.79
N LEU A 385 -3.76 26.78 0.19
CA LEU A 385 -3.34 26.38 1.53
C LEU A 385 -4.30 26.93 2.59
N SER A 386 -4.60 26.10 3.59
CA SER A 386 -5.35 26.48 4.80
C SER A 386 -4.66 25.89 6.02
N GLY A 387 -4.18 26.74 6.94
CA GLY A 387 -3.58 26.31 8.21
C GLY A 387 -4.64 25.73 9.13
N GLY A 388 -5.65 26.55 9.46
CA GLY A 388 -6.78 26.14 10.27
C GLY A 388 -6.68 26.71 11.68
N GLU A 389 -6.81 25.88 12.71
CA GLU A 389 -6.73 26.29 14.11
C GLU A 389 -5.34 25.97 14.67
N GLY A 390 -4.68 26.94 15.29
CA GLY A 390 -3.36 26.78 15.86
C GLY A 390 -2.33 27.72 15.26
N PRO A 391 -1.09 27.74 15.75
CA PRO A 391 -0.03 28.55 15.17
C PRO A 391 0.67 27.81 14.03
N ASP A 392 0.35 28.19 12.80
CA ASP A 392 0.76 27.46 11.60
C ASP A 392 1.91 28.13 10.84
N GLN A 393 2.63 27.35 10.05
CA GLN A 393 3.68 27.82 9.13
C GLN A 393 3.32 27.40 7.71
N LEU A 394 3.08 28.38 6.85
CA LEU A 394 2.58 28.17 5.49
C LEU A 394 3.53 28.78 4.47
N ALA A 395 3.97 27.99 3.49
CA ALA A 395 4.79 28.44 2.38
C ALA A 395 4.14 28.05 1.04
N GLY A 396 3.69 29.04 0.26
CA GLY A 396 3.19 28.84 -1.11
C GLY A 396 4.33 28.43 -2.03
N ASN A 397 5.45 29.14 -1.94
CA ASN A 397 6.61 29.02 -2.82
C ASN A 397 6.36 29.64 -4.19
N LYS A 398 6.25 28.85 -5.27
CA LYS A 398 6.39 29.41 -6.62
C LYS A 398 5.16 29.13 -7.48
N GLY A 399 4.32 30.15 -7.57
CA GLY A 399 3.27 30.36 -8.56
C GLY A 399 2.29 31.39 -7.99
N ASP A 400 1.07 31.45 -8.50
CA ASP A 400 0.07 32.38 -7.96
C ASP A 400 -0.77 31.64 -6.90
N ASP A 401 -0.43 31.80 -5.62
CA ASP A 401 -0.96 30.99 -4.52
C ASP A 401 -2.12 31.66 -3.76
N ILE A 402 -2.98 30.84 -3.13
CA ILE A 402 -4.03 31.28 -2.20
C ILE A 402 -3.72 30.68 -0.83
N ILE A 403 -3.49 31.53 0.17
CA ILE A 403 -3.06 31.10 1.50
C ILE A 403 -3.97 31.73 2.57
N SER A 404 -4.50 30.90 3.48
CA SER A 404 -5.25 31.30 4.67
C SER A 404 -4.59 30.71 5.91
N GLY A 405 -4.21 31.56 6.87
CA GLY A 405 -3.66 31.15 8.17
C GLY A 405 -4.73 30.45 9.00
N GLY A 406 -5.83 31.17 9.26
CA GLY A 406 -6.96 30.66 10.01
C GLY A 406 -6.99 31.29 11.41
N ALA A 407 -7.25 30.50 12.44
CA ALA A 407 -7.25 30.96 13.82
C ALA A 407 -5.93 30.62 14.49
N GLY A 408 -5.11 31.60 14.83
CA GLY A 408 -3.72 31.28 15.13
C GLY A 408 -2.84 32.45 15.53
N ASN A 409 -1.54 32.21 15.48
CA ASN A 409 -0.59 33.29 15.19
C ASN A 409 0.32 32.68 14.15
N ASP A 410 0.04 32.98 12.89
CA ASP A 410 0.51 32.21 11.76
C ASP A 410 1.69 32.88 11.10
N ALA A 411 2.53 32.08 10.45
CA ALA A 411 3.64 32.56 9.65
C ALA A 411 3.41 32.16 8.19
N ILE A 412 3.06 33.14 7.36
CA ILE A 412 2.72 32.97 5.96
C ILE A 412 3.83 33.52 5.07
N PHE A 413 4.27 32.72 4.10
CA PHE A 413 5.28 33.06 3.10
C PHE A 413 4.69 32.78 1.70
N GLY A 414 4.41 33.83 0.91
CA GLY A 414 3.91 33.70 -0.47
C GLY A 414 4.98 33.11 -1.38
N GLY A 415 6.04 33.89 -1.62
CA GLY A 415 7.16 33.52 -2.48
C GLY A 415 7.09 34.24 -3.83
N PRO A 416 7.65 33.67 -4.91
CA PRO A 416 7.51 34.27 -6.24
C PRO A 416 6.15 33.94 -6.88
N GLY A 417 5.34 34.96 -7.15
CA GLY A 417 3.93 34.73 -7.46
C GLY A 417 3.15 36.00 -7.79
N ASN A 418 1.83 35.89 -7.86
CA ASN A 418 0.92 36.97 -7.49
C ASN A 418 -0.03 36.34 -6.47
N ASP A 419 0.33 36.46 -5.21
CA ASP A 419 -0.26 35.65 -4.16
C ASP A 419 -1.45 36.36 -3.52
N THR A 420 -2.38 35.58 -2.99
CA THR A 420 -3.48 36.06 -2.14
C THR A 420 -3.31 35.45 -0.76
N MET A 421 -2.97 36.27 0.23
CA MET A 421 -2.69 35.82 1.60
C MET A 421 -3.67 36.46 2.59
N MET A 422 -4.22 35.64 3.47
CA MET A 422 -5.12 36.02 4.55
C MET A 422 -4.55 35.48 5.87
N GLY A 423 -4.25 36.37 6.83
CA GLY A 423 -3.85 35.98 8.20
C GLY A 423 -5.03 35.40 8.98
N ASP A 424 -6.21 36.00 8.79
CA ASP A 424 -7.46 35.67 9.49
C ASP A 424 -7.43 36.06 10.99
N ASP A 425 -7.73 35.18 11.94
CA ASP A 425 -7.78 35.53 13.37
C ASP A 425 -6.42 35.28 14.02
N GLY A 426 -5.69 36.29 14.48
CA GLY A 426 -4.38 36.04 15.08
C GLY A 426 -3.47 37.25 15.18
N ASN A 427 -2.25 37.07 15.68
CA ASN A 427 -1.19 38.07 15.45
C ASN A 427 -0.21 37.45 14.47
N ASP A 428 -0.41 37.73 13.20
CA ASP A 428 0.17 36.96 12.12
C ASP A 428 1.43 37.64 11.57
N PHE A 429 2.28 36.83 10.98
CA PHE A 429 3.46 37.27 10.25
C PHE A 429 3.30 36.90 8.78
N LEU A 430 3.19 37.90 7.91
CA LEU A 430 3.03 37.70 6.47
C LEU A 430 4.23 38.26 5.72
N LEU A 431 4.85 37.44 4.86
CA LEU A 431 5.90 37.84 3.92
C LEU A 431 5.46 37.50 2.51
N SER A 432 5.25 38.52 1.67
CA SER A 432 4.72 38.33 0.31
C SER A 432 5.71 37.67 -0.63
N GLY A 433 6.90 38.23 -0.77
CA GLY A 433 7.92 37.70 -1.67
C GLY A 433 8.09 38.61 -2.88
N THR A 434 7.94 38.07 -4.08
CA THR A 434 7.99 38.88 -5.31
C THR A 434 6.70 38.69 -6.08
N GLY A 435 6.03 39.77 -6.46
CA GLY A 435 4.74 39.62 -7.13
C GLY A 435 3.92 40.87 -7.11
N ALA A 436 2.73 40.80 -7.70
CA ALA A 436 1.69 41.77 -7.40
C ALA A 436 0.70 41.10 -6.43
N ASP A 437 0.98 41.20 -5.14
CA ASP A 437 0.35 40.40 -4.12
C ASP A 437 -0.86 41.11 -3.49
N GLN A 438 -1.80 40.30 -2.99
CA GLN A 438 -2.95 40.74 -2.20
C GLN A 438 -2.82 40.17 -0.79
N ILE A 439 -2.78 41.05 0.20
CA ILE A 439 -2.48 40.70 1.58
C ILE A 439 -3.55 41.29 2.48
N ASP A 440 -4.13 40.46 3.35
CA ASP A 440 -5.03 40.87 4.43
C ASP A 440 -4.55 40.23 5.74
N GLY A 441 -4.14 41.05 6.72
CA GLY A 441 -3.71 40.57 8.03
C GLY A 441 -4.87 39.97 8.84
N GLY A 442 -6.08 40.50 8.66
CA GLY A 442 -7.26 40.01 9.36
C GLY A 442 -7.43 40.67 10.72
N ALA A 443 -7.53 39.90 11.80
CA ALA A 443 -7.84 40.39 13.14
C ALA A 443 -6.72 40.09 14.13
N GLY A 444 -6.02 41.12 14.60
CA GLY A 444 -5.16 41.09 15.77
C GLY A 444 -4.06 42.13 15.71
N ASN A 445 -2.80 41.77 15.75
CA ASN A 445 -1.73 42.78 15.62
C ASN A 445 -0.67 42.19 14.71
N ASP A 446 -0.80 42.48 13.43
CA ASP A 446 -0.12 41.72 12.40
C ASP A 446 1.19 42.40 12.00
N VAL A 447 2.12 41.59 11.51
CA VAL A 447 3.39 42.05 10.97
C VAL A 447 3.43 41.66 9.51
N ILE A 448 3.12 42.63 8.65
CA ILE A 448 3.09 42.44 7.21
C ILE A 448 4.37 43.01 6.59
N ARG A 449 5.05 42.17 5.81
CA ARG A 449 6.21 42.52 5.00
C ARG A 449 5.88 42.28 3.53
N ALA A 450 5.34 43.32 2.89
CA ALA A 450 5.10 43.36 1.45
C ALA A 450 6.38 43.74 0.69
N TYR A 451 7.51 43.12 1.06
CA TYR A 451 8.83 43.44 0.50
C TYR A 451 9.88 42.35 0.79
N ASP A 452 10.86 42.20 -0.11
CA ASP A 452 12.02 41.33 0.07
C ASP A 452 13.04 41.90 1.10
N PHE A 453 13.26 41.15 2.20
CA PHE A 453 14.46 41.30 3.04
C PHE A 453 15.49 40.24 2.63
N ASN A 454 16.54 40.67 1.93
CA ASN A 454 17.72 39.85 1.65
C ASN A 454 18.44 39.42 2.95
N PHE A 455 17.98 38.35 3.61
CA PHE A 455 18.70 37.67 4.68
C PHE A 455 19.71 36.69 4.09
N GLY A 456 20.80 37.23 3.52
CA GLY A 456 22.10 36.57 3.40
C GLY A 456 22.26 35.32 2.52
N THR A 457 21.21 34.60 2.11
CA THR A 457 21.36 33.36 1.33
C THR A 457 20.33 33.10 0.24
N ASP A 458 19.39 34.00 -0.05
CA ASP A 458 18.55 33.85 -1.26
C ASP A 458 19.21 34.45 -2.51
N VAL A 459 19.07 33.75 -3.64
CA VAL A 459 19.95 33.71 -4.82
C VAL A 459 19.28 34.31 -6.07
N THR A 460 18.37 35.28 -5.96
CA THR A 460 17.79 35.91 -7.17
C THR A 460 18.12 37.39 -7.33
N GLY A 461 18.38 38.15 -6.25
CA GLY A 461 18.74 39.57 -6.35
C GLY A 461 17.75 40.41 -7.18
N ALA A 462 16.53 39.91 -7.35
CA ALA A 462 15.44 40.62 -7.99
C ALA A 462 14.71 41.37 -6.88
N SER A 463 14.92 42.69 -6.82
CA SER A 463 14.06 43.55 -6.02
C SER A 463 12.64 43.40 -6.54
N ASP A 464 11.68 43.21 -5.65
CA ASP A 464 10.30 43.43 -6.04
C ASP A 464 10.12 44.88 -6.53
N THR A 465 9.42 45.03 -7.63
CA THR A 465 9.08 46.32 -8.26
C THR A 465 7.63 46.35 -8.73
N LEU A 466 6.89 45.26 -8.52
CA LEU A 466 5.46 45.20 -8.73
C LEU A 466 4.78 45.76 -7.48
N ALA A 467 3.52 46.14 -7.65
CA ALA A 467 2.79 46.88 -6.63
C ALA A 467 1.84 45.93 -5.90
N ASP A 468 1.96 45.90 -4.58
CA ASP A 468 1.12 45.09 -3.72
C ASP A 468 -0.11 45.86 -3.24
N THR A 469 -1.15 45.11 -2.86
CA THR A 469 -2.30 45.62 -2.12
C THR A 469 -2.29 45.01 -0.73
N VAL A 470 -2.13 45.84 0.29
CA VAL A 470 -1.96 45.42 1.68
C VAL A 470 -3.07 46.00 2.56
N MET A 471 -3.72 45.14 3.33
CA MET A 471 -4.66 45.48 4.39
C MET A 471 -4.13 44.92 5.71
N GLY A 472 -3.97 45.77 6.74
CA GLY A 472 -3.64 45.33 8.09
C GLY A 472 -4.82 44.61 8.71
N GLY A 473 -5.94 45.33 8.84
CA GLY A 473 -7.21 44.76 9.30
C GLY A 473 -7.63 45.33 10.64
N ASP A 474 -8.14 44.51 11.54
CA ASP A 474 -8.52 44.92 12.89
C ASP A 474 -7.31 44.81 13.85
N GLY A 475 -6.95 45.90 14.51
CA GLY A 475 -6.00 45.98 15.62
C GLY A 475 -4.77 46.84 15.32
N ASN A 476 -3.61 46.57 15.90
CA ASN A 476 -2.45 47.48 15.77
C ASN A 476 -1.37 46.84 14.90
N ASP A 477 -1.39 47.15 13.62
CA ASP A 477 -0.59 46.43 12.64
C ASP A 477 0.74 47.13 12.38
N THR A 478 1.74 46.34 12.00
CA THR A 478 3.03 46.84 11.52
C THR A 478 3.21 46.42 10.07
N ILE A 479 3.01 47.36 9.16
CA ILE A 479 3.04 47.13 7.72
C ILE A 479 4.30 47.75 7.15
N SER A 480 5.08 46.97 6.41
CA SER A 480 6.23 47.46 5.65
C SER A 480 5.98 47.23 4.17
N ALA A 481 6.10 48.32 3.40
CA ALA A 481 5.71 48.37 1.99
C ALA A 481 6.75 49.14 1.17
N ASN A 482 6.94 48.70 -0.07
CA ASN A 482 7.84 49.28 -1.07
C ASN A 482 7.13 50.29 -1.98
N ASP A 483 7.95 50.97 -2.77
CA ASP A 483 7.50 51.92 -3.78
C ASP A 483 6.47 51.33 -4.77
N GLY A 484 5.25 51.87 -4.75
CA GLY A 484 4.16 51.50 -5.64
C GLY A 484 2.99 50.80 -4.94
N ASP A 485 3.23 50.30 -3.74
CA ASP A 485 2.24 49.56 -2.97
C ASP A 485 1.10 50.44 -2.48
N THR A 486 -0.07 49.82 -2.33
CA THR A 486 -1.25 50.44 -1.71
C THR A 486 -1.50 49.77 -0.37
N VAL A 487 -1.45 50.56 0.71
CA VAL A 487 -1.61 50.12 2.09
C VAL A 487 -2.89 50.70 2.68
N THR A 488 -3.64 49.86 3.37
CA THR A 488 -4.77 50.20 4.23
C THR A 488 -4.42 49.68 5.62
N GLY A 489 -4.27 50.55 6.61
CA GLY A 489 -3.95 50.13 7.98
C GLY A 489 -5.10 49.34 8.58
N GLY A 490 -6.31 49.89 8.48
CA GLY A 490 -7.52 49.31 9.05
C GLY A 490 -7.89 49.98 10.37
N ALA A 491 -8.28 49.18 11.36
CA ALA A 491 -8.83 49.65 12.61
C ALA A 491 -7.87 49.49 13.78
N GLY A 492 -7.15 50.54 14.13
CA GLY A 492 -6.41 50.62 15.39
C GLY A 492 -5.27 51.62 15.27
N ALA A 493 -4.17 51.37 15.96
CA ALA A 493 -3.00 52.26 15.93
C ALA A 493 -1.88 51.61 15.11
N ASP A 494 -1.91 51.85 13.80
CA ASP A 494 -1.07 51.14 12.86
C ASP A 494 0.28 51.83 12.66
N VAL A 495 1.32 51.06 12.34
CA VAL A 495 2.65 51.54 12.00
C VAL A 495 2.98 51.15 10.57
N ILE A 496 3.04 52.15 9.69
CA ILE A 496 3.38 51.95 8.28
C ILE A 496 4.84 52.35 8.07
N ASN A 497 5.64 51.42 7.58
CA ASN A 497 7.03 51.62 7.17
C ASN A 497 7.11 51.69 5.65
N ALA A 498 7.19 52.91 5.12
CA ALA A 498 7.39 53.14 3.69
C ALA A 498 8.88 53.09 3.34
N ILE A 499 9.27 52.08 2.58
CA ILE A 499 10.65 51.76 2.21
C ILE A 499 10.91 52.22 0.76
N GLY A 500 12.08 52.82 0.52
CA GLY A 500 12.58 53.06 -0.83
C GLY A 500 12.62 54.51 -1.29
N TYR A 501 12.46 55.48 -0.38
CA TYR A 501 12.49 56.90 -0.73
C TYR A 501 13.77 57.38 -1.44
N ASP A 502 14.87 56.62 -1.35
CA ASP A 502 16.14 56.89 -2.00
C ASP A 502 16.18 56.46 -3.48
N GLN A 503 15.16 55.72 -3.94
CA GLN A 503 14.99 55.33 -5.34
C GLN A 503 14.39 56.49 -6.14
N VAL A 504 15.05 56.84 -7.25
CA VAL A 504 14.63 57.97 -8.08
C VAL A 504 13.72 57.47 -9.20
N GLY A 505 12.48 57.96 -9.24
CA GLY A 505 11.54 57.71 -10.34
C GLY A 505 10.65 56.48 -10.16
N THR A 506 10.59 55.95 -8.94
CA THR A 506 9.65 54.92 -8.50
C THR A 506 8.29 55.53 -8.11
N ALA A 507 7.25 54.71 -8.06
CA ALA A 507 5.92 55.13 -7.63
C ALA A 507 5.90 55.30 -6.10
N PRO A 508 5.13 56.25 -5.56
CA PRO A 508 5.03 56.40 -4.11
C PRO A 508 4.22 55.27 -3.49
N VAL A 509 4.49 54.97 -2.21
CA VAL A 509 3.57 54.19 -1.36
C VAL A 509 2.27 54.98 -1.19
N ILE A 510 1.12 54.34 -1.37
CA ILE A 510 -0.20 54.94 -1.21
C ILE A 510 -0.83 54.42 0.08
N VAL A 511 -1.12 55.28 1.04
CA VAL A 511 -1.87 54.92 2.25
C VAL A 511 -3.30 55.43 2.14
N THR A 512 -4.30 54.56 2.29
CA THR A 512 -5.69 54.88 1.95
C THR A 512 -6.54 55.44 3.10
N ASP A 513 -6.16 55.16 4.35
CA ASP A 513 -6.99 55.40 5.54
C ASP A 513 -6.25 56.01 6.75
N PHE A 514 -5.05 56.57 6.53
CA PHE A 514 -4.19 57.11 7.59
C PHE A 514 -4.90 58.06 8.59
N ASN A 515 -4.96 57.64 9.85
CA ASN A 515 -5.48 58.39 10.97
C ASN A 515 -4.36 59.03 11.82
N LEU A 516 -4.16 60.33 11.62
CA LEU A 516 -3.16 61.13 12.35
C LEU A 516 -3.23 61.12 13.89
N ALA A 517 -4.32 60.62 14.49
CA ALA A 517 -4.47 60.52 15.94
C ALA A 517 -4.02 59.16 16.51
N GLU A 518 -3.93 58.14 15.66
CA GLU A 518 -3.72 56.74 16.04
C GLU A 518 -2.46 56.17 15.35
N ASP A 519 -2.27 56.47 14.06
CA ASP A 519 -1.27 55.82 13.22
C ASP A 519 0.09 56.52 13.24
N GLY A 520 1.13 55.70 13.02
CA GLY A 520 2.51 56.10 12.84
C GLY A 520 3.00 55.82 11.42
N LEU A 521 3.82 56.72 10.89
CA LEU A 521 4.56 56.53 9.65
C LEU A 521 6.07 56.51 9.94
N TYR A 522 6.75 55.56 9.33
CA TYR A 522 8.20 55.48 9.25
C TYR A 522 8.65 55.58 7.79
N LEU A 523 9.76 56.27 7.56
CA LEU A 523 10.36 56.40 6.24
C LEU A 523 11.76 55.78 6.24
N GLN A 524 12.00 54.79 5.37
CA GLN A 524 13.25 54.04 5.34
C GLN A 524 13.89 54.02 3.94
N GLU A 525 15.22 54.01 3.87
CA GLU A 525 15.98 53.77 2.64
C GLU A 525 16.05 52.27 2.31
N THR A 526 16.18 51.92 1.03
CA THR A 526 16.24 50.52 0.55
C THR A 526 17.37 49.67 1.13
N GLN A 527 18.44 50.25 1.70
CA GLN A 527 19.66 49.51 2.09
C GLN A 527 20.34 50.01 3.38
N SER A 528 19.69 50.84 4.21
CA SER A 528 20.34 51.41 5.41
C SER A 528 19.38 51.67 6.59
N SER A 529 19.95 52.00 7.77
CA SER A 529 19.22 52.34 9.01
C SER A 529 18.24 53.51 8.81
N PRO A 530 17.23 53.68 9.69
CA PRO A 530 16.37 54.87 9.77
C PRO A 530 16.98 56.15 9.23
N ALA A 531 16.30 56.79 8.30
CA ALA A 531 16.58 58.17 7.97
C ALA A 531 16.50 59.03 9.23
N THR A 532 17.48 59.92 9.44
CA THR A 532 17.38 60.96 10.47
C THR A 532 17.08 62.27 9.76
N PHE A 533 15.79 62.58 9.58
CA PHE A 533 15.39 63.88 9.06
C PHE A 533 15.42 64.90 10.20
N ALA A 534 16.09 66.04 10.01
CA ALA A 534 16.02 67.14 10.95
C ALA A 534 15.00 68.16 10.42
N PRO A 535 13.93 68.52 11.17
CA PRO A 535 12.98 69.52 10.74
C PRO A 535 13.67 70.83 10.31
N GLY A 536 13.52 71.22 9.03
CA GLY A 536 14.03 72.49 8.48
C GLY A 536 15.28 72.42 7.59
N ASP A 537 15.74 71.24 7.18
CA ASP A 537 16.86 71.06 6.23
C ASP A 537 16.50 71.30 4.75
N GLY A 538 15.20 71.42 4.43
CA GLY A 538 14.68 71.66 3.09
C GLY A 538 14.57 70.42 2.21
N ASN A 539 14.89 69.23 2.74
CA ASN A 539 14.82 67.96 2.03
C ASN A 539 13.54 67.17 2.30
N PHE A 540 12.77 67.54 3.32
CA PHE A 540 11.46 66.96 3.65
C PHE A 540 10.35 68.01 3.53
N VAL A 541 9.32 67.74 2.74
CA VAL A 541 8.18 68.64 2.50
C VAL A 541 6.86 67.87 2.52
N ILE A 542 5.90 68.33 3.31
CA ILE A 542 4.50 67.90 3.24
C ILE A 542 3.74 68.95 2.43
N ARG A 543 2.98 68.53 1.41
CA ARG A 543 2.16 69.44 0.60
C ARG A 543 0.84 68.80 0.17
N PRO A 544 -0.20 69.59 -0.12
CA PRO A 544 -1.41 69.07 -0.74
C PRO A 544 -1.11 68.47 -2.12
N ALA A 545 -1.70 67.31 -2.41
CA ALA A 545 -1.66 66.70 -3.74
C ALA A 545 -2.50 67.51 -4.74
N ALA A 546 -2.32 67.23 -6.03
CA ALA A 546 -3.00 67.95 -7.11
C ALA A 546 -4.54 67.81 -7.08
N ASN A 547 -5.08 66.74 -6.48
CA ASN A 547 -6.52 66.52 -6.34
C ASN A 547 -7.15 67.33 -5.19
N GLY A 548 -6.34 67.91 -4.30
CA GLY A 548 -6.77 68.77 -3.20
C GLY A 548 -7.38 68.05 -1.99
N THR A 549 -7.45 66.71 -2.00
CA THR A 549 -7.91 65.88 -0.87
C THR A 549 -6.79 65.09 -0.22
N ASP A 550 -5.76 64.76 -0.98
CA ASP A 550 -4.66 63.92 -0.52
C ASP A 550 -3.45 64.77 -0.14
N SER A 551 -2.52 64.16 0.59
CA SER A 551 -1.26 64.75 0.99
C SER A 551 -0.09 64.01 0.37
N GLU A 552 0.88 64.76 -0.17
CA GLU A 552 2.14 64.23 -0.67
C GLU A 552 3.26 64.48 0.36
N ILE A 553 3.96 63.42 0.76
CA ILE A 553 5.22 63.48 1.48
C ILE A 553 6.35 63.44 0.45
N VAL A 554 7.16 64.48 0.44
CA VAL A 554 8.21 64.69 -0.55
C VAL A 554 9.57 64.68 0.13
N VAL A 555 10.44 63.76 -0.28
CA VAL A 555 11.84 63.67 0.18
C VAL A 555 12.79 63.88 -0.99
N GLY A 556 13.75 64.81 -0.87
CA GLY A 556 14.73 65.08 -1.93
C GLY A 556 14.13 65.56 -3.26
N GLY A 557 12.86 65.96 -3.27
CA GLY A 557 12.11 66.36 -4.47
C GLY A 557 11.25 65.27 -5.11
N ASN A 558 11.33 64.03 -4.61
CA ASN A 558 10.51 62.89 -5.04
C ASN A 558 9.29 62.74 -4.12
N VAL A 559 8.12 62.44 -4.67
CA VAL A 559 6.95 62.04 -3.87
C VAL A 559 7.17 60.60 -3.46
N VAL A 560 7.19 60.33 -2.16
CA VAL A 560 7.52 59.03 -1.58
C VAL A 560 6.28 58.35 -1.03
N VAL A 561 5.42 59.13 -0.39
CA VAL A 561 4.16 58.64 0.18
C VAL A 561 3.03 59.57 -0.21
N ILE A 562 1.89 58.99 -0.59
CA ILE A 562 0.62 59.68 -0.75
C ILE A 562 -0.32 59.19 0.36
N LEU A 563 -0.73 60.10 1.23
CA LEU A 563 -1.76 59.83 2.24
C LEU A 563 -3.11 60.31 1.68
N GLN A 564 -4.00 59.38 1.37
CA GLN A 564 -5.30 59.70 0.76
C GLN A 564 -6.26 60.30 1.79
N ASN A 565 -7.03 61.29 1.37
CA ASN A 565 -8.04 61.96 2.21
C ASN A 565 -7.51 62.57 3.53
N THR A 566 -6.19 62.73 3.68
CA THR A 566 -5.56 63.35 4.85
C THR A 566 -5.17 64.80 4.56
N ASP A 567 -5.50 65.74 5.45
CA ASP A 567 -5.19 67.17 5.27
C ASP A 567 -3.70 67.49 5.56
N ALA A 568 -2.99 67.99 4.54
CA ALA A 568 -1.58 68.37 4.62
C ALA A 568 -1.30 69.43 5.69
N ALA A 569 -2.26 70.33 5.95
CA ALA A 569 -2.13 71.35 6.97
C ALA A 569 -2.18 70.76 8.39
N ALA A 570 -2.97 69.69 8.60
CA ALA A 570 -3.04 68.98 9.86
C ALA A 570 -1.74 68.19 10.11
N LEU A 571 -1.25 67.46 9.11
CA LEU A 571 0.02 66.73 9.16
C LEU A 571 1.23 67.64 9.43
N SER A 572 1.19 68.89 8.95
CA SER A 572 2.26 69.87 9.19
C SER A 572 2.18 70.54 10.56
N ALA A 573 1.01 70.49 11.23
CA ALA A 573 0.80 71.14 12.53
C ALA A 573 1.21 70.25 13.70
N ASP A 574 1.13 68.93 13.53
CA ASP A 574 1.57 67.91 14.48
C ASP A 574 2.35 66.85 13.71
N THR A 575 3.61 66.61 14.08
CA THR A 575 4.48 65.62 13.42
C THR A 575 4.74 64.40 14.29
N SER A 576 3.99 64.21 15.39
CA SER A 576 4.17 63.07 16.31
C SER A 576 3.87 61.71 15.67
N TRP A 577 3.08 61.70 14.60
CA TRP A 577 2.82 60.53 13.75
C TRP A 577 4.06 60.09 12.95
N LEU A 578 5.05 60.96 12.72
CA LEU A 578 6.27 60.61 12.00
C LEU A 578 7.32 60.09 12.98
N LEU A 579 7.49 58.77 13.04
CA LEU A 579 8.13 58.08 14.16
C LEU A 579 9.67 58.20 14.20
N ASN A 580 10.30 58.59 13.11
CA ASN A 580 11.76 58.69 12.98
C ASN A 580 12.31 60.13 12.87
N VAL A 581 11.49 61.14 13.20
CA VAL A 581 11.81 62.58 13.04
C VAL A 581 11.66 63.38 14.34
#